data_AF-A0A946U6N5-F1
#
_entry.id   AF-A0A946U6N5-F1
#
_cell.length_a   1.000
_cell.length_b   1.000
_cell.length_c   1.000
_cell.angle_alpha   90.00
_cell.angle_beta   90.00
_cell.angle_gamma   90.00
#
_symmetry.space_group_name_H-M   'P 1'
#
loop_
_entity.id
_entity.type
_entity.pdbx_description
1 polymer ?
#
loop_
_entity_poly.entity_id
_entity_poly.type
_entity_poly.pdbx_seq_one_letter_code
_entity_poly.pdbx_strand_id
1 'polypeptide(L)' 'MYTVVSGDTLTKIASDFYGDSSKWDIILEANSDRLSSPSSLKIGQTLVIPVIGN' A
#
# COMPACT_ATOMS: atom_id res chain seq x y z
N MET A 1 -4.92 4.76 -7.25
CA MET A 1 -3.48 4.43 -7.38
C MET A 1 -2.68 5.43 -6.57
N TYR A 2 -1.53 5.05 -6.03
CA TYR A 2 -0.66 5.89 -5.19
C TYR A 2 0.81 5.73 -5.59
N THR A 3 1.58 6.80 -5.58
CA THR A 3 3.02 6.76 -5.87
C THR A 3 3.80 6.87 -4.56
N VAL A 4 4.61 5.85 -4.26
CA VAL A 4 5.43 5.74 -3.05
C VAL A 4 6.43 6.89 -2.99
N VAL A 5 6.51 7.54 -1.84
CA VAL A 5 7.51 8.57 -1.52
C VAL A 5 8.46 8.11 -0.43
N SER A 6 9.52 8.89 -0.20
CA SER A 6 10.51 8.57 0.83
C SER A 6 9.86 8.52 2.21
N GLY A 7 10.13 7.44 2.95
CA GLY A 7 9.61 7.22 4.30
C GLY A 7 8.23 6.57 4.38
N ASP A 8 7.66 6.12 3.25
CA ASP A 8 6.41 5.38 3.25
C ASP A 8 6.57 3.93 3.72
N THR A 9 5.52 3.45 4.37
CA THR A 9 5.28 2.04 4.66
C THR A 9 3.87 1.68 4.23
N LEU A 10 3.61 0.39 3.96
CA LEU A 10 2.24 -0.04 3.63
C LEU A 10 1.24 0.25 4.75
N THR A 11 1.68 0.18 6.01
CA THR A 11 0.84 0.52 7.18
C THR A 11 0.46 1.99 7.21
N LYS A 12 1.39 2.89 6.88
CA LYS A 12 1.12 4.33 6.82
C LYS A 12 0.17 4.65 5.68
N ILE A 13 0.42 4.08 4.50
CA ILE A 13 -0.45 4.23 3.33
C ILE A 13 -1.86 3.68 3.64
N ALA A 14 -1.97 2.50 4.27
CA ALA A 14 -3.27 1.96 4.68
C ALA A 14 -3.99 2.88 5.68
N SER A 15 -3.26 3.47 6.63
CA SER A 15 -3.82 4.46 7.54
C SER A 15 -4.36 5.68 6.80
N ASP A 16 -3.62 6.20 5.82
CA ASP A 16 -3.99 7.41 5.08
C ASP A 16 -5.20 7.18 4.16
N PHE A 17 -5.31 6.00 3.54
CA PHE A 17 -6.37 5.69 2.58
C PHE A 17 -7.60 5.02 3.19
N TYR A 18 -7.42 4.20 4.23
CA TYR A 18 -8.50 3.41 4.82
C TYR A 18 -8.86 3.85 6.25
N GLY A 19 -8.09 4.77 6.84
CA GLY A 19 -8.21 5.12 8.26
C GLY A 19 -7.77 4.01 9.20
N ASP A 20 -7.18 2.92 8.68
CA ASP A 20 -6.82 1.73 9.46
C ASP A 20 -5.49 1.17 8.95
N SER A 21 -4.45 1.32 9.78
CA SER A 21 -3.10 0.84 9.49
C SER A 21 -3.03 -0.68 9.35
N SER A 22 -3.98 -1.42 9.92
CA SER A 22 -4.03 -2.88 9.92
C SER A 22 -4.36 -3.44 8.54
N LYS A 23 -4.98 -2.64 7.66
CA LYS A 23 -5.41 -3.01 6.31
C LYS A 23 -4.29 -2.92 5.25
N TRP A 24 -3.04 -2.97 5.69
CA TRP A 24 -1.87 -2.93 4.82
C TRP A 24 -1.76 -4.17 3.94
N ASP A 25 -2.28 -5.30 4.41
CA ASP A 25 -2.34 -6.58 3.72
C ASP A 25 -3.19 -6.50 2.44
N ILE A 26 -4.27 -5.73 2.46
CA ILE A 26 -5.13 -5.48 1.28
C ILE A 26 -4.33 -4.79 0.17
N ILE A 27 -3.46 -3.84 0.53
CA ILE A 27 -2.58 -3.17 -0.43
C ILE A 27 -1.54 -4.15 -0.96
N LEU A 28 -0.95 -4.98 -0.10
CA LEU A 28 0.02 -5.99 -0.52
C LEU A 28 -0.60 -7.00 -1.51
N GLU A 29 -1.79 -7.53 -1.19
CA GLU A 29 -2.49 -8.51 -2.04
C GLU A 29 -2.81 -7.93 -3.42
N ALA A 30 -3.34 -6.71 -3.46
CA ALA A 30 -3.67 -6.00 -4.70
C ALA A 30 -2.44 -5.67 -5.58
N ASN A 31 -1.22 -5.79 -5.04
CA ASN A 31 0.03 -5.53 -5.75
C ASN A 31 0.98 -6.74 -5.72
N SER A 32 0.49 -7.94 -5.44
CA SER A 32 1.29 -9.16 -5.28
C SER A 32 2.09 -9.54 -6.54
N ASP A 33 1.67 -9.06 -7.71
CA ASP A 33 2.42 -9.20 -8.97
C ASP A 33 3.69 -8.32 -9.04
N ARG A 34 3.76 -7.25 -8.24
CA ARG A 34 4.85 -6.25 -8.24
C ARG A 34 5.53 -6.07 -6.89
N LEU A 35 4.93 -6.58 -5.81
CA LEU A 35 5.37 -6.40 -4.44
C LEU A 35 5.30 -7.75 -3.72
N SER A 36 6.46 -8.41 -3.59
CA SER A 36 6.54 -9.73 -2.94
C SER A 36 6.52 -9.66 -1.41
N SER A 37 6.86 -8.49 -0.85
CA SER A 37 6.95 -8.28 0.60
C SER A 37 6.58 -6.84 0.97
N PRO A 38 6.00 -6.60 2.15
CA PRO A 38 5.58 -5.28 2.60
C PRO A 38 6.72 -4.26 2.76
N SER A 39 7.95 -4.75 2.95
CA SER A 39 9.18 -3.94 3.04
C SER A 39 9.84 -3.66 1.69
N SER A 40 9.33 -4.21 0.58
CA SER A 40 9.95 -4.07 -0.76
C SER A 40 9.49 -2.82 -1.52
N LEU A 41 8.96 -1.81 -0.82
CA LEU A 41 8.53 -0.55 -1.42
C LEU A 41 9.72 0.22 -2.00
N LYS A 42 9.57 0.68 -3.25
CA LYS A 42 10.55 1.53 -3.91
C LYS A 42 9.98 2.93 -4.13
N ILE A 43 10.76 3.96 -3.85
CA ILE A 43 10.39 5.35 -4.12
C ILE A 43 10.06 5.50 -5.62
N GLY A 44 8.95 6.16 -5.94
CA GLY A 44 8.44 6.31 -7.30
C GLY A 44 7.63 5.11 -7.82
N GLN A 45 7.55 4.01 -7.06
CA GLN A 45 6.69 2.88 -7.41
C GLN A 45 5.22 3.27 -7.30
N THR A 46 4.42 2.86 -8.28
CA THR A 46 2.96 3.04 -8.22
C THR A 46 2.29 1.79 -7.66
N LEU A 47 1.49 1.96 -6.61
CA LEU A 47 0.65 0.95 -5.99
C LEU A 47 -0.81 1.12 -6.40
N VAL A 48 -1.48 0.01 -6.61
CA VAL A 48 -2.93 -0.06 -6.66
C VAL A 48 -3.45 0.03 -5.23
N ILE A 49 -4.34 0.98 -4.98
CA ILE A 49 -5.04 1.13 -3.70
C ILE A 49 -6.50 0.76 -3.97
N PRO A 50 -6.94 -0.47 -3.64
CA PRO A 50 -8.32 -0.90 -3.87
C PRO A 50 -9.31 -0.15 -2.97
N VAL A 51 -10.50 0.10 -3.48
CA VAL A 51 -11.59 0.66 -2.65
C VAL A 51 -12.20 -0.48 -1.84
N ILE A 52 -12.16 -0.37 -0.52
CA ILE A 52 -12.91 -1.25 0.38
C ILE A 52 -14.33 -0.69 0.51
N GLY A 53 -15.34 -1.49 0.15
CA GLY A 53 -16.74 -1.10 0.32
C GLY A 53 -17.10 -0.91 1.79
N ASN A 54 -17.99 0.04 2.10
CA ASN A 54 -18.63 0.15 3.41
C ASN A 54 -19.59 -1.01 3.65
#